data_AF-I0YKH9-F1
#
_entry.id   AF-I0YKH9-F1
#
_cell.length_a   1.000
_cell.length_b   1.000
_cell.length_c   1.000
_cell.angle_alpha   90.00
_cell.angle_beta   90.00
_cell.angle_gamma   90.00
#
_symmetry.space_group_name_H-M   'P 1'
#
loop_
_entity.id
_entity.type
_entity.pdbx_description
1 polymer ?
#
loop_
_entity_poly.entity_id
_entity_poly.type
_entity_poly.pdbx_seq_one_letter_code
_entity_poly.pdbx_strand_id
1 'polypeptide(L)'
;MAPSVSGMAVIAGIALFVFAGYETLRYRDMLKLTQEEFESVPAQVVVEVLLAAILCMWGSLQLAGNFKPISALANQEGLDANVFRPDFMSFNHRGHAIPLAVEPLNPAAKKRR
;
A
#
# COMPACT_ATOMS: atom_id res chain seq x y z
N MET A 1 -0.32 -3.99 -11.70
CA MET A 1 0.00 -3.56 -10.32
C MET A 1 0.15 -4.83 -9.52
N ALA A 2 1.39 -5.32 -9.33
CA ALA A 2 1.64 -6.56 -8.61
C ALA A 2 1.22 -6.40 -7.14
N PRO A 3 0.63 -7.42 -6.50
CA PRO A 3 0.26 -7.32 -5.09
C PRO A 3 1.53 -7.18 -4.25
N SER A 4 1.55 -6.24 -3.31
CA SER A 4 2.66 -6.13 -2.37
C SER A 4 2.71 -7.39 -1.50
N VAL A 5 3.91 -7.82 -1.12
CA VAL A 5 4.12 -9.02 -0.28
C VAL A 5 3.31 -8.93 1.03
N SER A 6 3.19 -7.74 1.60
CA SER A 6 2.37 -7.48 2.79
C SER A 6 0.88 -7.69 2.54
N GLY A 7 0.35 -7.22 1.41
CA GLY A 7 -1.04 -7.45 1.02
C GLY A 7 -1.33 -8.93 0.78
N MET A 8 -0.40 -9.66 0.16
CA MET A 8 -0.52 -11.12 -0.02
C MET A 8 -0.55 -11.86 1.31
N ALA A 9 0.27 -11.45 2.29
CA ALA A 9 0.28 -12.05 3.63
C ALA A 9 -1.06 -11.87 4.36
N VAL A 10 -1.69 -10.69 4.25
CA VAL A 10 -3.03 -10.45 4.83
C VAL A 10 -4.08 -11.33 4.15
N ILE A 11 -4.08 -11.41 2.82
CA ILE A 11 -5.02 -12.27 2.08
C ILE A 11 -4.85 -13.74 2.46
N ALA A 12 -3.61 -14.22 2.57
CA ALA A 12 -3.31 -15.58 3.00
C ALA A 12 -3.77 -15.83 4.45
N GLY A 13 -3.55 -14.88 5.37
CA GLY A 13 -4.04 -14.98 6.75
C GLY A 13 -5.57 -15.05 6.83
N ILE A 14 -6.28 -14.23 6.05
CA ILE A 14 -7.76 -14.29 5.96
C ILE A 14 -8.22 -15.64 5.40
N ALA A 15 -7.57 -16.13 4.34
CA ALA A 15 -7.88 -17.44 3.77
C ALA A 15 -7.68 -18.58 4.78
N LEU A 16 -6.61 -18.53 5.58
CA LEU A 16 -6.36 -19.49 6.67
C LEU A 16 -7.44 -19.40 7.77
N PHE A 17 -7.91 -18.21 8.13
CA PHE A 17 -9.04 -18.09 9.07
C PHE A 17 -10.31 -18.75 8.54
N VAL A 18 -10.62 -18.58 7.25
CA VAL A 18 -11.77 -19.24 6.62
C VAL A 18 -11.59 -20.76 6.62
N PHE A 19 -10.39 -21.24 6.31
CA PHE A 19 -10.07 -22.66 6.32
C PHE A 19 -10.21 -23.27 7.73
N ALA A 20 -9.62 -22.66 8.75
CA ALA A 20 -9.75 -23.10 10.14
C ALA A 20 -11.21 -23.06 10.64
N GLY A 21 -11.97 -22.04 10.23
CA GLY A 21 -13.40 -21.96 10.49
C GLY A 21 -14.19 -23.11 9.86
N TYR A 22 -13.86 -23.45 8.60
CA TYR A 22 -14.44 -24.60 7.91
C TYR A 22 -14.11 -25.92 8.61
N GLU A 23 -12.86 -26.11 9.05
CA GLU A 23 -12.45 -27.31 9.79
C GLU A 23 -13.22 -27.46 11.11
N THR A 24 -13.41 -26.35 11.82
CA THR A 24 -14.18 -26.33 13.07
C THR A 24 -15.63 -26.73 12.85
N LEU A 25 -16.27 -26.21 11.79
CA LEU A 25 -17.65 -26.57 11.42
C LEU A 25 -17.76 -28.05 11.06
N ARG A 26 -16.84 -28.55 10.21
CA ARG A 26 -16.78 -29.96 9.82
C ARG A 26 -16.60 -30.87 11.03
N TYR A 27 -15.71 -30.53 11.96
CA TYR A 27 -15.51 -31.29 13.20
C TYR A 27 -16.78 -31.34 14.03
N ARG A 28 -17.47 -30.21 14.19
CA ARG A 28 -18.72 -30.14 14.94
C ARG A 28 -19.84 -30.96 14.29
N ASP A 29 -19.92 -30.97 12.96
CA ASP A 29 -20.90 -31.79 12.24
C ASP A 29 -20.57 -33.29 12.33
N MET A 30 -19.28 -33.66 12.35
CA MET A 30 -18.86 -35.03 12.62
C MET A 30 -19.33 -35.51 14.00
N LEU A 31 -19.12 -34.71 15.06
CA LEU A 31 -19.54 -35.08 16.42
C LEU A 31 -21.05 -35.29 16.53
N LYS A 32 -21.85 -34.45 15.85
CA LYS A 32 -23.31 -34.64 15.78
C LYS A 32 -23.70 -35.97 15.14
N LEU A 33 -22.97 -36.39 14.09
CA LEU A 33 -23.24 -37.65 13.40
C LEU A 33 -22.83 -38.87 14.24
N THR A 34 -21.75 -38.77 14.99
CA THR A 34 -21.27 -39.84 15.88
C THR A 34 -21.97 -39.87 17.24
N GLN A 35 -22.86 -38.90 17.51
CA GLN A 35 -23.51 -38.67 18.81
C GLN A 35 -22.52 -38.49 19.97
N GLU A 36 -21.32 -38.00 19.66
CA GLU A 36 -20.31 -37.66 20.66
C GLU A 36 -20.54 -36.24 21.18
N GLU A 37 -20.27 -36.02 22.47
CA GLU A 37 -20.36 -34.70 23.07
C GLU A 37 -19.17 -33.82 22.66
N PHE A 38 -19.43 -32.53 22.44
CA PHE A 38 -18.37 -31.57 22.14
C PHE A 38 -17.65 -31.16 23.43
N GLU A 39 -16.46 -31.72 23.65
CA GLU A 39 -15.64 -31.35 24.80
C GLU A 39 -14.73 -30.15 24.51
N SER A 40 -14.07 -30.13 23.36
CA SER A 40 -13.13 -29.06 22.99
C SER A 40 -12.85 -29.01 21.49
N VAL A 41 -12.24 -27.92 21.04
CA VAL A 41 -11.76 -27.78 19.65
C VAL A 41 -10.43 -28.53 19.51
N PRO A 42 -10.19 -29.25 18.40
CA PRO A 42 -8.90 -29.90 18.14
C PRO A 42 -7.74 -28.91 18.21
N ALA A 43 -6.65 -29.29 18.89
CA ALA A 43 -5.48 -28.43 19.09
C ALA A 43 -4.87 -27.93 17.77
N GLN A 44 -4.98 -28.71 16.70
CA GLN A 44 -4.52 -28.38 15.36
C GLN A 44 -5.21 -27.12 14.82
N VAL A 45 -6.53 -27.03 14.97
CA VAL A 45 -7.32 -25.87 14.54
C VAL A 45 -6.94 -24.64 15.36
N VAL A 46 -6.68 -24.80 16.67
CA VAL A 46 -6.22 -23.70 17.52
C VAL A 46 -4.88 -23.14 17.02
N VAL A 47 -3.93 -24.03 16.67
CA VAL A 47 -2.64 -23.61 16.10
C VAL A 47 -2.83 -22.90 14.76
N GLU A 48 -3.73 -23.38 13.91
CA GLU A 48 -4.00 -22.77 12.61
C GLU A 48 -4.60 -21.36 12.74
N VAL A 49 -5.56 -21.17 13.65
CA VAL A 49 -6.13 -19.85 13.97
C VAL A 49 -5.05 -18.89 14.49
N LEU A 50 -4.13 -19.37 15.34
CA LEU A 50 -3.01 -18.56 15.82
C LEU A 50 -2.06 -18.15 14.69
N LEU A 51 -1.72 -19.08 13.79
CA LEU A 51 -0.88 -18.78 12.62
C LEU A 51 -1.56 -17.78 11.69
N ALA A 52 -2.86 -17.94 11.43
CA ALA A 52 -3.65 -17.00 10.65
C ALA A 52 -3.64 -15.59 11.27
N ALA A 53 -3.79 -15.49 12.59
CA ALA A 53 -3.74 -14.24 13.33
C ALA A 53 -2.38 -13.55 13.22
N ILE A 54 -1.29 -14.31 13.40
CA ILE A 54 0.09 -13.80 13.29
C ILE A 54 0.34 -13.27 11.88
N LEU A 55 -0.07 -13.99 10.84
CA LEU A 55 0.09 -13.56 9.44
C LEU A 55 -0.69 -12.28 9.14
N CYS A 56 -1.94 -12.18 9.59
CA CYS A 56 -2.75 -10.97 9.44
C CYS A 56 -2.15 -9.76 10.18
N MET A 57 -1.66 -9.95 11.41
CA MET A 57 -1.00 -8.88 12.17
C MET A 57 0.29 -8.44 11.48
N TRP A 58 1.13 -9.38 11.07
CA TRP A 58 2.39 -9.08 10.38
C TRP A 58 2.17 -8.35 9.04
N GLY A 59 1.23 -8.84 8.24
CA GLY A 59 0.88 -8.24 6.95
C GLY A 59 0.28 -6.83 7.11
N SER A 60 -0.60 -6.64 8.09
CA SER A 60 -1.24 -5.34 8.34
C SER A 60 -0.25 -4.29 8.85
N LEU A 61 0.70 -4.67 9.70
CA LEU A 61 1.74 -3.77 10.20
C LEU A 61 2.61 -3.22 9.05
N GLN A 62 2.98 -4.06 8.09
CA GLN A 62 3.72 -3.61 6.91
C GLN A 62 2.85 -2.82 5.93
N LEU A 63 1.55 -3.12 5.84
CA LEU A 63 0.62 -2.39 4.98
C LEU A 63 0.33 -0.97 5.50
N ALA A 64 0.37 -0.76 6.82
CA ALA A 64 0.21 0.56 7.44
C ALA A 64 1.28 1.58 7.00
N GLY A 65 2.42 1.09 6.50
CA GLY A 65 3.50 1.90 5.97
C GLY A 65 4.40 2.49 7.06
N ASN A 66 5.36 3.32 6.63
CA ASN A 66 6.34 3.91 7.54
C ASN A 66 5.78 5.15 8.23
N PHE A 67 6.19 5.33 9.49
CA PHE A 67 5.96 6.58 10.21
C PHE A 67 6.60 7.75 9.47
N LYS A 68 5.87 8.85 9.36
CA LYS A 68 6.37 10.11 8.82
C LYS A 68 6.89 11.00 9.96
N PRO A 69 7.97 11.75 9.76
CA PRO A 69 8.48 12.65 10.79
C PRO A 69 7.46 13.75 11.10
N ILE A 70 7.31 14.08 12.39
CA ILE A 70 6.40 15.14 12.86
C ILE A 70 7.00 16.53 12.60
N SER A 71 8.34 16.63 12.60
CA SER A 71 9.03 17.91 12.40
C SER A 71 8.86 18.40 10.96
N ALA A 72 8.31 19.60 10.81
CA ALA A 72 8.20 20.28 9.52
C ALA A 72 9.57 20.58 8.88
N LEU A 73 10.63 20.69 9.70
CA LEU A 73 12.00 20.88 9.23
C LEU A 73 12.63 19.58 8.69
N ALA A 74 12.11 18.41 9.05
CA ALA A 74 12.68 17.13 8.62
C ALA A 74 12.50 16.86 7.11
N ASN A 75 11.48 17.47 6.50
CA ASN A 75 11.21 17.40 5.06
C ASN A 75 11.48 18.74 4.36
N GLN A 76 12.29 19.64 4.94
CA GLN A 76 12.62 20.88 4.25
C GLN A 76 13.48 20.58 3.02
N GLU A 77 12.99 21.00 1.86
CA GLU A 77 13.78 20.95 0.64
C GLU A 77 14.93 21.97 0.71
N GLY A 78 15.98 21.71 -0.08
CA GLY A 78 17.13 22.61 -0.17
C GLY A 78 16.73 24.04 -0.54
N LEU A 79 17.58 25.00 -0.19
CA LEU A 79 17.29 26.43 -0.38
C LEU A 79 16.84 26.75 -1.81
N ASP A 80 17.45 26.11 -2.80
CA ASP A 80 17.16 26.30 -4.22
C ASP A 80 15.71 25.92 -4.60
N ALA A 81 15.16 24.86 -4.01
CA ALA A 81 13.78 24.46 -4.26
C ALA A 81 12.77 25.39 -3.57
N ASN A 82 13.11 25.90 -2.39
CA ASN A 82 12.27 26.84 -1.64
C ASN A 82 12.28 28.28 -2.22
N VAL A 83 13.36 28.64 -2.93
CA VAL A 83 13.50 29.92 -3.64
C VAL A 83 12.75 29.91 -4.97
N PHE A 84 12.47 28.73 -5.55
CA PHE A 84 11.68 28.62 -6.77
C PHE A 84 10.22 29.06 -6.52
N ARG A 85 9.86 30.24 -7.04
CA ARG A 85 8.51 30.79 -6.98
C ARG A 85 7.89 30.82 -8.39
N PRO A 86 7.06 29.84 -8.77
CA PRO A 86 6.56 29.73 -10.14
C PRO A 86 5.73 30.96 -10.56
N ASP A 87 5.03 31.60 -9.62
CA ASP A 87 4.24 32.81 -9.86
C ASP A 87 5.09 34.03 -10.26
N PHE A 88 6.38 34.04 -9.92
CA PHE A 88 7.32 35.14 -10.21
C PHE A 88 8.41 34.73 -11.20
N MET A 89 8.17 33.69 -12.00
CA MET A 89 9.17 33.20 -12.95
C MET A 89 9.41 34.23 -14.07
N SER A 90 10.66 34.66 -14.22
CA SER A 90 11.09 35.52 -15.34
C SER A 90 11.71 34.67 -16.44
N PHE A 91 11.23 34.87 -17.68
CA PHE A 91 11.80 34.24 -18.88
C PHE A 91 12.96 35.07 -19.48
N ASN A 92 13.22 36.27 -18.95
CA ASN A 92 14.34 37.10 -19.39
C ASN A 92 15.60 36.77 -18.59
N HIS A 93 16.22 35.64 -18.90
CA HIS A 93 17.45 35.16 -18.27
C HIS A 93 18.44 34.63 -19.33
N ARG A 94 19.71 34.43 -18.95
CA ARG A 94 20.78 33.97 -19.88
C ARG A 94 20.45 32.66 -20.61
N GLY A 95 19.63 31.79 -20.01
CA GLY A 95 19.12 30.58 -20.65
C GLY A 95 18.27 30.81 -21.91
N HIS A 96 17.73 32.03 -22.12
CA HIS A 96 16.98 32.38 -23.33
C HIS A 96 17.88 32.41 -24.59
N ALA A 97 19.18 32.66 -24.43
CA ALA A 97 20.14 32.67 -25.55
C ALA A 97 20.64 31.26 -25.91
N ILE A 98 20.26 30.25 -25.13
CA ILE A 98 20.68 28.87 -25.39
C ILE A 98 19.77 28.30 -26.49
N PRO A 99 20.33 27.81 -27.60
CA PRO A 99 19.53 27.24 -28.69
C PRO A 99 18.81 25.99 -28.16
N LEU A 100 17.47 26.06 -28.06
CA LEU A 100 16.67 24.86 -27.84
C LEU A 100 16.68 24.03 -29.13
N ALA A 101 16.79 22.71 -29.00
CA ALA A 101 16.63 21.75 -30.10
C ALA A 101 15.16 21.62 -30.56
N VAL A 102 14.35 22.65 -30.34
CA VAL A 102 12.92 22.70 -30.64
C VAL A 102 12.70 23.84 -31.61
N GLU A 103 11.98 23.55 -32.70
CA GLU A 103 11.60 24.58 -33.68
C GLU A 103 10.75 25.66 -32.98
N PRO A 104 11.12 26.95 -33.08
CA PRO A 104 10.41 28.01 -32.38
C PRO A 104 8.96 28.08 -32.85
N LEU A 105 8.03 28.11 -31.89
CA LEU A 105 6.60 28.19 -32.19
C LEU A 105 6.31 29.50 -32.93
N ASN A 106 5.99 29.40 -34.22
CA ASN A 106 5.77 30.56 -35.09
C ASN A 106 4.56 31.37 -34.60
N PRO A 107 4.75 32.59 -34.05
CA PRO A 107 3.65 33.40 -33.52
C PRO A 107 2.69 33.89 -34.62
N ALA A 108 3.13 33.91 -35.89
CA ALA A 108 2.29 34.27 -37.02
C ALA A 108 1.22 33.21 -37.36
N ALA A 109 1.40 31.95 -36.95
CA ALA A 109 0.43 30.89 -37.21
C ALA A 109 -0.84 30.98 -36.33
N LYS A 110 -0.79 31.71 -35.21
CA LYS A 110 -1.90 31.80 -34.23
C LYS A 110 -2.92 32.91 -34.55
N LYS A 111 -2.65 33.80 -35.52
CA LYS A 111 -3.52 34.95 -35.85
C LYS A 111 -4.65 34.65 -36.84
N ARG A 112 -4.96 33.37 -37.09
CA ARG A 112 -6.06 32.94 -37.96
C ARG A 112 -7.03 32.05 -37.20
N ARG A 113 -7.88 32.65 -36.36
CA ARG A 113 -9.21 32.16 -35.96
C ARG A 113 -9.90 33.23 -35.11
#